data_AF-A0A0F9J7V9-F1
#
_entry.id   AF-A0A0F9J7V9-F1
#
_cell.length_a   1.000
_cell.length_b   1.000
_cell.length_c   1.000
_cell.angle_alpha   90.00
_cell.angle_beta   90.00
_cell.angle_gamma   90.00
#
_symmetry.space_group_name_H-M   'P 1'
#
loop_
_entity.id
_entity.type
_entity.pdbx_description
1 polymer ?
#
loop_
_entity_poly.entity_id
_entity_poly.type
_entity_poly.pdbx_seq_one_letter_code
_entity_poly.pdbx_strand_id
1 'polypeptide(L)' 'MDKELTIDEMRILAGIEREMDAGKQSFVVWDSVRLAVKSEIMERFGLKSGQTISFTMAGQILEAHLALLEDEIATKTRLH' A
#
# COMPACT_ATOMS: atom_id res chain seq x y z
N MET A 1 13.67 -14.06 -11.54
CA MET A 1 12.86 -15.22 -11.15
C MET A 1 11.44 -14.71 -11.08
N ASP A 2 10.65 -14.94 -12.12
CA ASP A 2 9.26 -14.48 -12.14
C ASP A 2 8.50 -15.36 -11.16
N LYS A 3 8.14 -14.78 -10.01
CA LYS A 3 7.29 -15.46 -9.04
C LYS A 3 5.88 -15.47 -9.63
N GLU A 4 5.41 -16.64 -10.04
CA GLU A 4 4.04 -16.80 -10.52
C GLU A 4 3.08 -16.61 -9.34
N LEU A 5 2.08 -15.73 -9.51
CA LEU A 5 1.08 -15.46 -8.49
C LEU A 5 0.09 -16.62 -8.42
N THR A 6 -0.23 -17.04 -7.20
CA THR A 6 -1.33 -17.97 -6.96
C THR A 6 -2.68 -17.34 -7.29
N ILE A 7 -3.69 -18.18 -7.56
CA ILE A 7 -5.07 -17.71 -7.83
C ILE A 7 -5.59 -16.83 -6.69
N ASP A 8 -5.27 -17.16 -5.45
CA ASP A 8 -5.72 -16.40 -4.29
C ASP A 8 -4.98 -15.05 -4.17
N GLU A 9 -3.68 -14.99 -4.45
CA GLU A 9 -2.94 -13.72 -4.55
C GLU A 9 -3.55 -12.82 -5.65
N MET A 10 -3.88 -13.38 -6.82
CA MET A 10 -4.55 -12.60 -7.88
C MET A 10 -5.92 -12.08 -7.45
N ARG A 11 -6.72 -12.88 -6.73
CA ARG A 11 -8.03 -12.46 -6.22
C ARG A 11 -7.91 -11.30 -5.22
N ILE A 12 -6.92 -11.36 -4.35
CA ILE A 12 -6.63 -10.29 -3.38
C ILE A 12 -6.27 -9.00 -4.12
N LEU A 13 -5.34 -9.07 -5.07
CA LEU A 13 -4.93 -7.91 -5.86
C LEU A 13 -6.10 -7.29 -6.63
N ALA A 14 -6.91 -8.11 -7.31
CA ALA A 14 -8.10 -7.63 -8.02
C ALA A 14 -9.15 -7.04 -7.06
N GLY A 15 -9.21 -7.51 -5.80
CA GLY A 15 -10.03 -6.92 -4.75
C GLY A 15 -9.58 -5.51 -4.41
N ILE A 16 -8.29 -5.32 -4.18
CA ILE A 16 -7.68 -4.03 -3.87
C ILE A 16 -7.91 -3.05 -5.02
N GLU A 17 -7.77 -3.49 -6.28
CA GLU A 17 -8.06 -2.64 -7.44
C GLU A 17 -9.50 -2.15 -7.46
N ARG A 18 -10.48 -3.04 -7.22
CA ARG A 18 -11.89 -2.63 -7.13
C ARG A 18 -12.14 -1.66 -5.98
N GLU A 19 -11.45 -1.81 -4.86
CA GLU A 19 -11.57 -0.88 -3.74
C GLU A 19 -10.96 0.48 -4.06
N MET A 20 -9.87 0.54 -4.83
CA MET A 20 -9.30 1.79 -5.34
C MET A 20 -10.29 2.48 -6.29
N ASP A 21 -10.87 1.74 -7.22
CA ASP A 21 -11.85 2.26 -8.18
C ASP A 21 -13.13 2.75 -7.48
N ALA A 22 -13.54 2.09 -6.38
CA ALA A 22 -14.66 2.48 -5.56
C ALA A 22 -14.35 3.65 -4.59
N GLY A 23 -13.12 4.15 -4.56
CA GLY A 23 -12.67 5.22 -3.65
C GLY A 23 -12.57 4.79 -2.18
N LYS A 24 -12.57 3.48 -1.89
CA LYS A 24 -12.45 2.93 -0.53
C LYS A 24 -11.00 2.73 -0.11
N GLN A 25 -10.13 2.42 -1.08
CA GLN A 25 -8.70 2.29 -0.88
C GLN A 25 -7.99 3.51 -1.48
N SER A 26 -7.28 4.27 -0.64
CA SER A 26 -6.43 5.37 -1.12
C SER A 26 -5.24 4.82 -1.90
N PHE A 27 -4.82 5.56 -2.93
CA PHE A 27 -3.69 5.17 -3.75
C PHE A 27 -2.90 6.37 -4.28
N VAL A 28 -1.69 6.11 -4.75
CA VAL A 28 -0.84 7.06 -5.48
C VAL A 28 -0.41 6.44 -6.81
N VAL A 29 0.07 7.27 -7.74
CA VAL A 29 0.56 6.81 -9.05
C VAL A 29 2.07 6.99 -9.12
N TRP A 30 2.81 5.91 -9.32
CA TRP A 30 4.24 5.92 -9.57
C TRP A 30 4.52 5.10 -10.83
N ASP A 31 5.17 5.72 -11.82
CA ASP A 31 5.52 5.07 -13.10
C ASP A 31 4.35 4.35 -13.77
N SER A 32 3.21 5.03 -13.89
CA SER A 32 1.94 4.48 -14.42
C SER A 32 1.33 3.32 -13.62
N VAL A 33 1.93 2.93 -12.49
CA VAL A 33 1.40 1.92 -11.57
C VAL A 33 0.67 2.59 -10.41
N ARG A 34 -0.46 2.01 -10.02
CA ARG A 34 -1.21 2.42 -8.83
C ARG A 34 -0.67 1.66 -7.62
N LEU A 35 -0.19 2.41 -6.63
CA LEU A 35 0.22 1.88 -5.34
C LEU A 35 -0.89 2.14 -4.33
N ALA A 36 -1.46 1.09 -3.76
CA ALA A 36 -2.39 1.21 -2.63
C ALA A 36 -1.62 1.69 -1.39
N VAL A 37 -2.15 2.70 -0.71
CA VAL A 37 -1.51 3.34 0.45
C VAL A 37 -2.48 3.44 1.61
N LYS A 38 -2.06 3.06 2.82
CA LYS A 38 -2.87 3.22 4.04
C LYS A 38 -3.19 4.70 4.29
N SER A 39 -4.39 5.00 4.78
CA SER A 39 -4.83 6.38 5.07
C SER A 39 -3.86 7.13 6.00
N GLU A 40 -3.36 6.46 7.03
CA GLU A 40 -2.37 7.02 7.97
C GLU A 40 -1.09 7.50 7.27
N ILE A 41 -0.63 6.77 6.24
CA ILE A 41 0.54 7.14 5.45
C ILE A 41 0.19 8.30 4.52
N MET A 42 -1.00 8.28 3.90
CA MET A 42 -1.47 9.40 3.08
C MET A 42 -1.50 10.71 3.88
N GLU A 43 -2.04 10.67 5.10
CA GLU A 43 -2.10 11.82 6.01
C GLU A 43 -0.70 12.27 6.43
N ARG A 44 0.17 11.34 6.84
CA ARG A 44 1.55 11.62 7.26
C ARG A 44 2.35 12.40 6.20
N PHE A 45 2.16 12.07 4.92
CA PHE A 45 2.87 12.70 3.82
C PHE A 45 2.06 13.80 3.11
N GLY A 46 0.85 14.11 3.56
CA GLY A 46 -0.03 15.11 2.95
C GLY A 46 -0.45 14.76 1.52
N LEU A 47 -0.57 13.47 1.21
CA LEU A 47 -0.87 12.95 -0.11
C LEU A 47 -2.37 12.96 -0.39
N LYS A 48 -2.73 13.12 -1.67
CA LYS A 48 -4.10 12.95 -2.16
C LYS A 48 -4.22 11.67 -2.96
N SER A 49 -5.38 11.01 -2.90
CA SER A 49 -5.62 9.81 -3.68
C SER A 49 -5.51 10.11 -5.19
N GLY A 50 -4.82 9.24 -5.93
CA GLY A 50 -4.50 9.41 -7.35
C GLY A 50 -3.33 10.35 -7.64
N GLN A 51 -2.68 10.93 -6.63
CA GLN A 51 -1.54 11.82 -6.83
C GLN A 51 -0.36 11.08 -7.46
N THR A 52 0.23 11.68 -8.50
CA THR A 52 1.50 11.21 -9.05
C THR A 52 2.66 11.57 -8.15
N ILE A 53 3.55 10.62 -7.89
CA ILE A 53 4.68 10.77 -6.99
C ILE A 53 6.02 10.44 -7.66
N SER A 54 7.11 10.94 -7.08
CA SER A 54 8.47 10.61 -7.51
C SER A 54 8.90 9.24 -6.99
N PHE A 55 9.97 8.69 -7.58
CA PHE A 55 10.62 7.47 -7.09
C PHE A 55 11.04 7.58 -5.61
N THR A 56 11.63 8.71 -5.22
CA THR A 56 12.04 8.96 -3.83
C THR A 56 10.83 8.89 -2.88
N MET A 57 9.70 9.47 -3.26
CA MET A 57 8.49 9.41 -2.46
C MET A 57 7.92 7.98 -2.39
N ALA A 58 7.98 7.22 -3.50
CA ALA A 58 7.56 5.82 -3.50
C ALA A 58 8.39 4.98 -2.50
N GLY A 59 9.71 5.21 -2.45
CA GLY A 59 10.59 4.59 -1.45
C GLY A 59 10.18 4.93 -0.01
N GLN A 60 9.93 6.20 0.29
CA GLN A 60 9.49 6.65 1.63
C GLN A 60 8.14 6.06 2.05
N ILE A 61 7.21 5.90 1.10
CA ILE A 61 5.92 5.25 1.34
C ILE A 61 6.11 3.76 1.68
N LEU A 62 6.96 3.06 0.94
CA LEU A 62 7.27 1.64 1.21
C LEU A 62 7.91 1.45 2.59
N GLU A 63 8.87 2.30 2.96
CA GLU A 63 9.47 2.30 4.30
C GLU A 63 8.42 2.53 5.40
N ALA A 64 7.49 3.47 5.19
CA ALA A 64 6.42 3.70 6.14
C ALA A 64 5.47 2.50 6.27
N HIS A 65 5.18 1.80 5.17
CA HIS A 65 4.41 0.56 5.20
C HIS A 65 5.11 -0.54 6.00
N LEU A 66 6.42 -0.70 5.83
CA LEU A 66 7.21 -1.67 6.59
C LEU A 66 7.19 -1.35 8.09
N ALA A 67 7.40 -0.10 8.46
CA ALA A 67 7.34 0.33 9.87
C ALA A 67 5.98 0.03 10.52
N LEU A 68 4.87 0.27 9.81
CA LEU A 68 3.53 -0.08 10.32
C LEU A 68 3.35 -1.59 10.52
N LEU A 69 3.89 -2.40 9.63
CA LEU A 69 3.83 -3.86 9.76
C LEU A 69 4.67 -4.34 10.95
N GLU A 70 5.86 -3.77 11.14
CA GLU A 70 6.73 -4.07 12.28
C GLU A 70 6.04 -3.74 13.61
N ASP A 71 5.40 -2.57 13.69
CA ASP A 71 4.62 -2.17 14.88
C ASP A 71 3.42 -3.10 15.13
N GLU A 72 2.74 -3.53 14.07
CA GLU A 72 1.58 -4.44 14.18
C GLU A 72 2.01 -5.83 14.67
N ILE A 73 3.14 -6.35 14.17
CA ILE A 73 3.74 -7.61 14.62
C ILE A 73 4.18 -7.51 16.08
N ALA A 74 4.89 -6.43 16.45
CA ALA A 74 5.36 -6.21 17.81
C ALA A 74 4.20 -6.14 18.81
N THR A 75 3.11 -5.47 18.43
CA THR A 75 1.89 -5.35 19.24
C THR A 75 1.18 -6.69 19.41
N LYS A 76 1.02 -7.46 18.33
CA LYS A 76 0.39 -8.80 18.38
C LYS A 76 1.18 -9.80 19.22
N THR A 77 2.52 -9.71 19.18
CA THR A 77 3.41 -10.60 19.94
C THR A 77 3.44 -10.30 21.44
N ARG A 78 3.12 -9.06 21.86
CA ARG A 78 3.01 -8.70 23.29
C ARG A 78 1.69 -9.11 23.95
N LEU A 79 0.68 -9.46 23.15
CA LEU A 79 -0.67 -9.84 23.61
C LEU A 79 -0.87 -11.36 23.69
N HIS A 80 0.15 -12.16 23.34
CA HIS A 80 0.24 -13.61 23.53
C HIS A 80 1.39 -13.94 24.49
#